data_AF-A0A920BSH5-F1
#
_entry.id   AF-A0A920BSH5-F1
#
_cell.length_a   1.000
_cell.length_b   1.000
_cell.length_c   1.000
_cell.angle_alpha   90.00
_cell.angle_beta   90.00
_cell.angle_gamma   90.00
#
_symmetry.space_group_name_H-M   'P 1'
#
loop_
_entity.id
_entity.type
_entity.pdbx_description
1 polymer ?
#
loop_
_entity_poly.entity_id
_entity_poly.type
_entity_poly.pdbx_seq_one_letter_code
_entity_poly.pdbx_strand_id
1 'polypeptide(L)'
;MFITECKGYELEKTKSNTSEDFFNKSEVTFKDTGIERTFQVLYLRYFDEFISEFTPYQEEPIFEAGSRSVQFKDIVALAFLIKNPEFRSRKRVYINSKAEFSSLFKELDFEKLATIFTELENGKGFEIRSPVEFIVQPQ
;
A
#
# COMPACT_ATOMS: atom_id res chain seq x y z
N MET A 1 -15.23 0.95 -4.80
CA MET A 1 -14.60 0.56 -3.51
C MET A 1 -14.23 1.83 -2.78
N PHE A 2 -14.43 1.92 -1.47
CA PHE A 2 -14.19 3.14 -0.70
C PHE A 2 -13.07 2.93 0.32
N ILE A 3 -11.90 3.54 0.11
CA ILE A 3 -10.75 3.48 1.01
C ILE A 3 -11.00 4.38 2.21
N THR A 4 -10.77 3.86 3.41
CA THR A 4 -10.91 4.60 4.66
C THR A 4 -9.61 4.73 5.43
N GLU A 5 -8.63 3.86 5.16
CA GLU A 5 -7.34 3.90 5.85
C GLU A 5 -6.25 3.19 5.04
N CYS A 6 -5.05 3.77 5.02
CA CYS A 6 -3.82 3.15 4.50
C CYS A 6 -2.71 3.36 5.52
N LYS A 7 -2.05 2.30 5.97
CA LYS A 7 -1.00 2.40 7.00
C LYS A 7 0.04 1.28 6.86
N GLY A 8 1.29 1.64 7.05
CA GLY A 8 2.42 0.73 7.14
C GLY A 8 3.06 0.81 8.52
N TYR A 9 3.45 -0.33 9.05
CA TYR A 9 3.97 -0.43 10.41
C TYR A 9 5.15 -1.38 10.49
N GLU A 10 6.07 -1.06 11.40
CA GLU A 10 7.02 -2.01 11.93
C GLU A 10 6.38 -2.67 13.15
N LEU A 11 6.28 -4.00 13.14
CA LEU A 11 5.79 -4.73 14.30
C LEU A 11 6.90 -4.79 15.35
N GLU A 12 6.72 -4.06 16.45
CA GLU A 12 7.58 -4.19 17.64
C GLU A 12 7.17 -5.40 18.50
N LYS A 13 8.18 -6.02 19.13
CA LYS A 13 8.07 -7.25 19.92
C LYS A 13 6.92 -7.21 20.93
N THR A 14 5.95 -8.10 20.78
CA THR A 14 4.96 -8.34 21.85
C THR A 14 5.18 -9.67 22.60
N LYS A 15 5.85 -10.69 22.01
CA LYS A 15 6.24 -11.94 22.69
C LYS A 15 7.51 -12.57 22.11
N SER A 16 8.35 -13.16 22.97
CA SER A 16 9.73 -13.60 22.70
C SER A 16 9.89 -14.98 22.02
N ASN A 17 8.84 -15.53 21.39
CA ASN A 17 8.78 -16.96 21.08
C ASN A 17 8.01 -17.34 19.81
N THR A 18 7.89 -16.44 18.84
CA THR A 18 7.42 -16.77 17.49
C THR A 18 8.31 -16.09 16.47
N SER A 19 8.68 -16.81 15.40
CA SER A 19 9.52 -16.37 14.27
C SER A 19 8.93 -15.20 13.44
N GLU A 20 7.99 -14.46 14.01
CA GLU A 20 7.35 -13.27 13.46
C GLU A 20 8.23 -12.01 13.65
N ASP A 21 9.55 -12.18 13.65
CA ASP A 21 10.46 -11.29 14.40
C ASP A 21 10.87 -9.99 13.69
N PHE A 22 10.51 -9.74 12.42
CA PHE A 22 10.84 -8.49 11.69
C PHE A 22 9.83 -8.16 10.59
N PHE A 23 8.55 -8.06 10.94
CA PHE A 23 7.50 -7.88 9.94
C PHE A 23 7.18 -6.40 9.76
N ASN A 24 7.67 -5.85 8.66
CA ASN A 24 7.05 -4.66 8.07
C ASN A 24 5.77 -5.14 7.40
N LYS A 25 4.64 -4.51 7.77
CA LYS A 25 3.34 -4.78 7.16
C LYS A 25 2.75 -3.49 6.57
N SER A 26 2.03 -3.64 5.47
CA SER A 26 1.17 -2.60 4.90
C SER A 26 -0.27 -3.06 5.00
N GLU A 27 -1.17 -2.15 5.33
CA GLU A 27 -2.59 -2.43 5.48
C GLU A 27 -3.42 -1.35 4.78
N VAL A 28 -4.50 -1.80 4.14
CA VAL A 28 -5.53 -0.92 3.60
C VAL A 28 -6.89 -1.37 4.10
N THR A 29 -7.63 -0.46 4.71
CA THR A 29 -9.02 -0.67 5.10
C THR A 29 -9.93 0.03 4.10
N PHE A 30 -10.95 -0.70 3.66
CA PHE A 30 -11.88 -0.24 2.65
C PHE A 30 -13.27 -0.84 2.86
N LYS A 31 -14.29 -0.16 2.34
CA LYS A 31 -15.64 -0.68 2.22
C LYS A 31 -15.87 -1.15 0.79
N ASP A 32 -16.27 -2.41 0.66
CA ASP A 32 -16.69 -3.02 -0.59
C ASP A 32 -18.08 -3.61 -0.40
N THR A 33 -19.02 -3.24 -1.27
CA THR A 33 -20.45 -3.58 -1.16
C THR A 33 -21.07 -3.33 0.23
N GLY A 34 -20.61 -2.30 0.94
CA GLY A 34 -21.07 -1.94 2.29
C GLY A 34 -20.40 -2.71 3.43
N ILE A 35 -19.55 -3.69 3.12
CA ILE A 35 -18.79 -4.48 4.11
C ILE A 35 -17.40 -3.87 4.25
N GLU A 36 -17.02 -3.54 5.48
CA GLU A 36 -15.67 -3.10 5.80
C GLU A 36 -14.71 -4.29 5.84
N ARG A 37 -13.55 -4.13 5.19
CA ARG A 37 -12.52 -5.14 5.04
C ARG A 37 -11.15 -4.49 5.22
N THR A 38 -10.21 -5.26 5.76
CA THR A 38 -8.81 -4.87 5.81
C THR A 38 -7.98 -5.92 5.07
N PHE A 39 -7.22 -5.44 4.09
CA PHE A 39 -6.25 -6.25 3.36
C PHE A 39 -4.84 -5.93 3.85
N GLN A 40 -4.04 -6.96 4.05
CA GLN A 40 -2.70 -6.87 4.62
C GLN A 40 -1.66 -7.42 3.65
N VAL A 41 -0.54 -6.72 3.52
CA VAL A 41 0.65 -7.19 2.83
C VAL A 41 1.77 -7.34 3.86
N LEU A 42 2.37 -8.51 3.90
CA LEU A 42 3.39 -8.89 4.87
C LEU A 42 4.75 -9.10 4.18
N TYR A 43 5.82 -9.09 4.99
CA TYR A 43 7.22 -9.28 4.56
C TYR A 43 7.81 -8.15 3.71
N LEU A 44 7.53 -6.89 4.05
CA LEU A 44 8.00 -5.75 3.26
C LEU A 44 9.46 -5.34 3.50
N ARG A 45 10.06 -5.79 4.60
CA ARG A 45 11.38 -5.31 5.04
C ARG A 45 12.48 -5.52 4.00
N TYR A 46 12.46 -6.65 3.29
CA TYR A 46 13.42 -6.92 2.22
C TYR A 46 13.28 -5.92 1.06
N PHE A 47 12.04 -5.52 0.73
CA PHE A 47 11.77 -4.64 -0.41
C PHE A 47 12.00 -3.16 -0.10
N ASP A 48 11.93 -2.78 1.18
CA ASP A 48 12.21 -1.43 1.68
C ASP A 48 13.64 -0.95 1.33
N GLU A 49 14.59 -1.87 1.23
CA GLU A 49 15.99 -1.54 0.85
C GLU A 49 16.12 -1.18 -0.63
N PHE A 50 15.07 -1.41 -1.44
CA PHE A 50 15.10 -1.26 -2.90
C PHE A 50 13.96 -0.35 -3.41
N ILE A 51 13.50 0.63 -2.60
CA ILE A 51 12.40 1.54 -2.98
C ILE A 51 12.63 2.20 -4.34
N SER A 52 13.86 2.61 -4.63
CA SER A 52 14.24 3.25 -5.89
C SER A 52 14.25 2.31 -7.10
N GLU A 53 14.20 1.00 -6.89
CA GLU A 53 14.02 0.02 -7.98
C GLU A 53 12.54 -0.14 -8.38
N PHE A 54 11.61 0.20 -7.49
CA PHE A 54 10.18 -0.01 -7.71
C PHE A 54 9.42 1.29 -7.94
N THR A 55 9.92 2.41 -7.41
CA THR A 55 9.25 3.70 -7.37
C THR A 55 10.17 4.80 -7.89
N PRO A 56 9.65 5.98 -8.27
CA PRO A 56 10.49 7.11 -8.65
C PRO A 56 11.24 7.74 -7.46
N TYR A 57 11.01 7.27 -6.23
CA TYR A 57 11.57 7.85 -5.01
C TYR A 57 12.91 7.22 -4.63
N GLN A 58 13.82 8.04 -4.09
CA GLN A 58 15.17 7.60 -3.71
C GLN A 58 15.32 7.36 -2.19
N GLU A 59 14.45 7.94 -1.39
CA GLU A 59 14.50 7.91 0.06
C GLU A 59 13.09 8.01 0.67
N GLU A 60 13.03 7.81 1.98
CA GLU A 60 11.83 7.97 2.80
C GLU A 60 11.80 9.35 3.49
N PRO A 61 10.63 9.95 3.72
CA PRO A 61 9.32 9.58 3.20
C PRO A 61 9.25 9.71 1.68
N ILE A 62 8.45 8.86 1.03
CA ILE A 62 8.25 8.94 -0.41
C ILE A 62 7.48 10.21 -0.83
N PHE A 63 6.56 10.71 0.00
CA PHE A 63 5.91 12.01 -0.20
C PHE A 63 5.22 12.51 1.08
N GLU A 64 4.84 13.78 1.08
CA GLU A 64 4.05 14.42 2.14
C GLU A 64 2.57 14.52 1.73
N ALA A 65 1.66 14.18 2.64
CA ALA A 65 0.22 14.32 2.48
C ALA A 65 -0.35 15.11 3.66
N GLY A 66 -0.39 16.44 3.54
CA GLY A 66 -0.80 17.32 4.65
C GLY A 66 0.21 17.29 5.79
N SER A 67 -0.22 16.81 6.97
CA SER A 67 0.64 16.60 8.15
C SER A 67 1.32 15.23 8.20
N ARG A 68 1.04 14.35 7.24
CA ARG A 68 1.54 12.97 7.24
C ARG A 68 2.69 12.79 6.25
N SER A 69 3.84 12.42 6.79
CA SER A 69 4.95 11.84 6.02
C SER A 69 4.61 10.42 5.62
N VAL A 70 4.34 10.19 4.34
CA VAL A 70 3.93 8.87 3.82
C VAL A 70 5.17 8.05 3.50
N GLN A 71 5.25 6.87 4.12
CA GLN A 71 6.33 5.93 3.91
C GLN A 71 6.01 4.98 2.75
N PHE A 72 7.03 4.35 2.16
CA PHE A 72 6.85 3.31 1.15
C PHE A 72 5.91 2.20 1.63
N LYS A 73 6.12 1.72 2.86
CA LYS A 73 5.24 0.72 3.49
C LYS A 73 3.78 1.15 3.60
N ASP A 74 3.46 2.44 3.60
CA ASP A 74 2.07 2.90 3.65
C ASP A 74 1.31 2.64 2.34
N ILE A 75 2.01 2.66 1.19
CA ILE A 75 1.38 2.58 -0.13
C ILE A 75 1.26 1.16 -0.69
N VAL A 76 2.01 0.20 -0.16
CA VAL A 76 2.14 -1.13 -0.77
C VAL A 76 0.80 -1.89 -0.84
N ALA A 77 0.05 -1.96 0.26
CA ALA A 77 -1.23 -2.70 0.27
C ALA A 77 -2.27 -2.08 -0.67
N LEU A 78 -2.24 -0.74 -0.80
CA LEU A 78 -3.08 -0.02 -1.73
C LEU A 78 -2.68 -0.33 -3.19
N ALA A 79 -1.39 -0.29 -3.52
CA ALA A 79 -0.88 -0.64 -4.85
C ALA A 79 -1.27 -2.07 -5.24
N PHE A 80 -1.15 -3.02 -4.30
CA PHE A 80 -1.61 -4.40 -4.48
C PHE A 80 -3.09 -4.48 -4.82
N LEU A 81 -3.93 -3.79 -4.05
CA LEU A 81 -5.38 -3.86 -4.19
C LEU A 81 -5.88 -3.20 -5.48
N ILE A 82 -5.18 -2.16 -5.94
CA ILE A 82 -5.44 -1.50 -7.23
C ILE A 82 -5.09 -2.46 -8.36
N LYS A 83 -3.87 -3.02 -8.36
CA LYS A 83 -3.38 -3.89 -9.45
C LYS A 83 -4.06 -5.25 -9.50
N ASN A 84 -4.55 -5.74 -8.36
CA ASN A 84 -5.13 -7.07 -8.20
C ASN A 84 -6.49 -6.98 -7.48
N PRO A 85 -7.56 -6.55 -8.17
CA PRO A 85 -8.89 -6.36 -7.56
C PRO A 85 -9.46 -7.61 -6.89
N GLU A 86 -9.02 -8.82 -7.27
CA GLU A 86 -9.42 -10.09 -6.66
C GLU A 86 -9.02 -10.18 -5.17
N PHE A 87 -8.01 -9.40 -4.75
CA PHE A 87 -7.55 -9.35 -3.35
C PHE A 87 -8.52 -8.62 -2.42
N ARG A 88 -9.57 -7.97 -2.94
CA ARG A 88 -10.69 -7.45 -2.10
C ARG A 88 -11.37 -8.54 -1.27
N SER A 89 -11.30 -9.79 -1.73
CA SER A 89 -11.84 -10.94 -1.03
C SER A 89 -10.87 -11.56 -0.02
N ARG A 90 -9.57 -11.22 -0.09
CA ARG A 90 -8.51 -11.82 0.73
C ARG A 90 -8.20 -10.96 1.95
N LYS A 91 -7.82 -11.62 3.05
CA LYS A 91 -7.40 -10.94 4.27
C LYS A 91 -5.94 -10.48 4.20
N ARG A 92 -5.07 -11.31 3.60
CA ARG A 92 -3.63 -11.05 3.57
C ARG A 92 -2.94 -11.71 2.38
N VAL A 93 -1.77 -11.18 2.01
CA VAL A 93 -0.82 -11.79 1.07
C VAL A 93 0.60 -11.73 1.65
N TYR A 94 1.41 -12.71 1.28
CA TYR A 94 2.82 -12.77 1.60
C TYR A 94 3.60 -12.64 0.30
N ILE A 95 4.54 -11.70 0.25
CA ILE A 95 5.35 -11.48 -0.94
C ILE A 95 6.66 -12.21 -0.78
N ASN A 96 7.01 -13.01 -1.77
CA ASN A 96 8.28 -13.73 -1.82
C ASN A 96 9.02 -13.53 -3.15
N SER A 97 8.51 -12.68 -4.05
CA SER A 97 9.06 -12.47 -5.39
C SER A 97 9.28 -10.98 -5.69
N LYS A 98 10.54 -10.61 -5.98
CA LYS A 98 10.90 -9.25 -6.43
C LYS A 98 10.25 -8.88 -7.76
N ALA A 99 10.06 -9.86 -8.64
CA ALA A 99 9.41 -9.64 -9.93
C ALA A 99 7.91 -9.34 -9.77
N GLU A 100 7.20 -10.10 -8.93
CA GLU A 100 5.80 -9.82 -8.59
C GLU A 100 5.69 -8.43 -7.97
N PHE A 101 6.57 -8.11 -7.02
CA PHE A 101 6.58 -6.82 -6.35
C PHE A 101 6.79 -5.65 -7.31
N SER A 102 7.80 -5.72 -8.18
CA SER A 102 8.11 -4.69 -9.16
C SER A 102 6.94 -4.43 -10.12
N SER A 103 6.23 -5.49 -10.53
CA SER A 103 5.09 -5.37 -11.46
C SER A 103 3.92 -4.53 -10.90
N LEU A 104 3.82 -4.39 -9.58
CA LEU A 104 2.75 -3.64 -8.92
C LEU A 104 2.90 -2.14 -9.10
N PHE A 105 4.15 -1.68 -9.15
CA PHE A 105 4.47 -0.25 -9.24
C PHE A 105 4.70 0.19 -10.69
N LYS A 106 4.90 -0.76 -11.60
CA LYS A 106 4.99 -0.48 -13.03
C LYS A 106 3.74 0.27 -13.51
N GLU A 107 3.95 1.43 -14.15
CA GLU A 107 2.90 2.31 -14.69
C GLU A 107 1.91 2.81 -13.63
N LEU A 108 2.22 2.68 -12.34
CA LEU A 108 1.35 3.20 -11.28
C LEU A 108 1.48 4.73 -11.21
N ASP A 109 0.34 5.40 -11.14
CA ASP A 109 0.27 6.86 -11.02
C ASP A 109 0.45 7.27 -9.56
N PHE A 110 1.68 7.67 -9.20
CA PHE A 110 2.03 8.05 -7.84
C PHE A 110 1.43 9.39 -7.40
N GLU A 111 1.12 10.31 -8.33
CA GLU A 111 0.44 11.57 -8.01
C GLU A 111 -1.00 11.30 -7.56
N LYS A 112 -1.67 10.37 -8.23
CA LYS A 112 -3.01 9.92 -7.80
C LYS A 112 -3.00 9.16 -6.49
N LEU A 113 -1.96 8.36 -6.24
CA LEU A 113 -1.77 7.76 -4.92
C LEU A 113 -1.65 8.86 -3.85
N ALA A 114 -0.81 9.87 -4.04
CA ALA A 114 -0.66 10.96 -3.09
C ALA A 114 -1.99 11.71 -2.82
N THR A 115 -2.85 11.81 -3.83
CA THR A 115 -4.21 12.38 -3.68
C THR A 115 -5.07 11.55 -2.72
N ILE A 116 -5.01 10.22 -2.78
CA ILE A 116 -5.71 9.34 -1.81
C ILE A 116 -5.27 9.66 -0.38
N PHE A 117 -3.96 9.73 -0.14
CA PHE A 117 -3.43 9.99 1.20
C PHE A 117 -3.80 11.39 1.70
N THR A 118 -3.84 12.38 0.80
CA THR A 118 -4.28 13.74 1.13
C THR A 118 -5.75 13.77 1.56
N GLU A 119 -6.64 13.06 0.87
CA GLU A 119 -8.05 12.96 1.28
C GLU A 119 -8.21 12.21 2.61
N LEU A 120 -7.46 11.13 2.81
CA LEU A 120 -7.43 10.37 4.07
C LEU A 120 -6.99 11.23 5.25
N GLU A 121 -5.94 12.04 5.09
CA GLU A 121 -5.45 12.94 6.14
C GLU A 121 -6.48 14.03 6.48
N ASN A 122 -7.25 14.48 5.49
CA ASN A 122 -8.35 15.42 5.68
C ASN A 122 -9.60 14.78 6.33
N GLY A 123 -9.50 13.54 6.82
CA GLY A 123 -10.59 12.81 7.47
C GLY A 123 -11.67 12.33 6.50
N LYS A 124 -11.40 12.35 5.20
CA LYS A 124 -12.30 11.86 4.16
C LYS A 124 -11.81 10.48 3.70
N GLY A 125 -12.73 9.63 3.26
CA GLY A 125 -12.33 8.44 2.51
C GLY A 125 -12.20 8.74 1.02
N PHE A 126 -11.67 7.79 0.26
CA PHE A 126 -11.48 7.93 -1.18
C PHE A 126 -12.22 6.85 -1.96
N GLU A 127 -12.97 7.24 -2.99
CA GLU A 127 -13.66 6.29 -3.87
C GLU A 127 -12.77 5.87 -5.03
N ILE A 128 -12.40 4.59 -5.07
CA ILE A 128 -11.77 3.95 -6.23
C ILE A 128 -12.87 3.30 -7.07
N ARG A 129 -13.11 3.86 -8.27
CA ARG A 129 -14.11 3.36 -9.22
C ARG A 129 -13.51 2.33 -10.17
N SER A 130 -12.30 2.59 -10.65
CA SER A 130 -11.59 1.68 -11.56
C SER A 130 -10.08 1.65 -11.29
N PRO A 131 -9.43 0.47 -11.30
CA PRO A 131 -7.97 0.38 -11.27
C PRO A 131 -7.27 1.18 -12.37
N VAL A 132 -7.91 1.32 -13.53
CA VAL A 132 -7.35 2.02 -14.70
C VAL A 132 -7.11 3.50 -14.40
N GLU A 133 -7.86 4.08 -13.45
CA GLU A 133 -7.63 5.46 -13.00
C GLU A 133 -6.23 5.66 -12.44
N PHE A 134 -5.56 4.60 -11.97
CA PHE A 134 -4.24 4.66 -11.34
C PHE A 134 -3.13 4.15 -12.24
N ILE A 135 -3.41 3.91 -13.53
CA ILE A 135 -2.41 3.47 -14.50
C ILE A 135 -2.07 4.65 -15.43
N VAL A 136 -0.79 5.02 -15.48
CA VAL A 136 -0.27 6.00 -16.43
C VAL A 136 -0.47 5.43 -17.84
N GLN A 137 -1.29 6.10 -18.64
CA GLN A 137 -1.49 5.67 -20.03
C GLN A 137 -0.28 6.12 -20.88
N PRO A 138 0.28 5.23 -21.72
CA PRO A 138 1.25 5.66 -22.72
C PRO A 138 0.57 6.64 -23.67
N GLN A 139 1.23 7.77 -23.94
CA GLN A 139 0.83 8.74 -24.96
C GLN A 139 0.90 8.15 -26.37
#